data_AF-A0A7J8Z392-F1
#
_entry.id   AF-A0A7J8Z392-F1
#
_cell.length_a   1.000
_cell.length_b   1.000
_cell.length_c   1.000
_cell.angle_alpha   90.00
_cell.angle_beta   90.00
_cell.angle_gamma   90.00
#
_symmetry.space_group_name_H-M   'P 1'
#
loop_
_entity.id
_entity.type
_entity.pdbx_description
1 polymer ?
#
loop_
_entity_poly.entity_id
_entity_poly.type
_entity_poly.pdbx_seq_one_letter_code
_entity_poly.pdbx_strand_id
1 'polypeptide(L)'
;MASLNLEGGEEEGVLLPIDLELQSSTHEYYLVGGFFTTSVVHFSAMKNTMANLWHPLKGVQISNIGAKRFLFRFFHEIDIDRVVKGTLLGHLTITF
;
A
#
# COMPACT_ATOMS: atom_id res chain seq x y z
N MET A 1 -51.93 -14.67 -34.50
CA MET A 1 -52.37 -15.97 -33.94
C MET A 1 -51.10 -16.76 -33.62
N ALA A 2 -51.06 -17.31 -32.39
CA ALA A 2 -49.90 -17.75 -31.61
C ALA A 2 -49.02 -16.64 -31.01
N SER A 3 -49.36 -16.22 -29.79
CA SER A 3 -48.47 -15.54 -28.85
C SER A 3 -48.07 -16.55 -27.77
N LEU A 4 -46.77 -16.77 -27.56
CA LEU A 4 -46.25 -17.61 -26.47
C LEU A 4 -45.95 -16.68 -25.29
N ASN A 5 -46.70 -16.85 -24.20
CA ASN A 5 -46.47 -16.16 -22.94
C ASN A 5 -45.77 -17.15 -22.00
N LEU A 6 -44.49 -16.94 -21.69
CA LEU A 6 -43.71 -17.76 -20.77
C LEU A 6 -43.60 -17.00 -19.45
N GLU A 7 -44.51 -17.30 -18.52
CA GLU A 7 -44.49 -16.79 -17.14
C GLU A 7 -43.60 -17.69 -16.28
N GLY A 8 -42.70 -17.06 -15.52
CA GLY A 8 -41.59 -17.68 -14.81
C GLY A 8 -41.98 -18.49 -13.59
N GLY A 9 -41.07 -19.39 -13.23
CA GLY A 9 -41.10 -20.17 -12.00
C GLY A 9 -39.69 -20.67 -11.68
N GLU A 10 -39.06 -19.96 -10.74
CA GLU A 10 -37.92 -20.37 -9.89
C GLU A 10 -36.72 -21.08 -10.55
N GLU A 11 -35.79 -20.26 -11.06
CA GLU A 11 -34.38 -20.62 -11.00
C GLU A 11 -33.99 -20.79 -9.52
N GLU A 12 -33.75 -22.03 -9.08
CA GLU A 12 -33.03 -22.29 -7.83
C GLU A 12 -31.62 -21.71 -7.99
N GLY A 13 -31.49 -20.41 -7.73
CA GLY A 13 -30.23 -19.72 -7.60
C GLY A 13 -29.49 -20.40 -6.47
N VAL A 14 -28.54 -21.27 -6.82
CA VAL A 14 -27.59 -21.84 -5.88
C VAL A 14 -26.82 -20.67 -5.29
N LEU A 15 -27.23 -20.22 -4.11
CA LEU A 15 -26.43 -19.36 -3.25
C LEU A 15 -25.26 -20.21 -2.78
N LEU A 16 -24.22 -20.27 -3.62
CA LEU A 16 -22.91 -20.65 -3.13
C LEU A 16 -22.61 -19.68 -1.99
N PRO A 17 -22.26 -20.15 -0.78
CA PRO A 17 -21.68 -19.27 0.20
C PRO A 17 -20.50 -18.63 -0.51
N ILE A 18 -20.59 -17.32 -0.74
CA ILE A 18 -19.45 -16.51 -1.12
C ILE A 18 -18.58 -16.49 0.15
N ASP A 19 -17.96 -17.62 0.45
CA ASP A 19 -16.63 -17.65 1.04
C ASP A 19 -15.73 -17.15 -0.08
N LEU A 20 -15.89 -15.87 -0.40
CA LEU A 20 -14.77 -15.08 -0.84
C LEU A 20 -13.89 -15.05 0.41
N GLU A 21 -13.12 -16.12 0.58
CA GLU A 21 -11.70 -15.97 0.78
C GLU A 21 -11.25 -15.01 -0.33
N LEU A 22 -11.50 -13.72 -0.11
CA LEU A 22 -10.49 -12.71 -0.26
C LEU A 22 -9.34 -13.29 0.56
N GLN A 23 -8.59 -14.18 -0.07
CA GLN A 23 -7.15 -14.10 -0.05
C GLN A 23 -6.86 -12.70 -0.59
N SER A 24 -7.12 -11.72 0.27
CA SER A 24 -6.38 -10.48 0.34
C SER A 24 -4.97 -10.99 0.52
N SER A 25 -4.34 -11.31 -0.61
CA SER A 25 -2.92 -11.16 -0.79
C SER A 25 -2.67 -9.76 -0.26
N THR A 26 -2.34 -9.67 1.02
CA THR A 26 -1.94 -8.43 1.65
C THR A 26 -0.64 -8.13 0.93
N HIS A 27 -0.73 -7.42 -0.19
CA HIS A 27 0.44 -7.03 -0.94
C HIS A 27 1.18 -6.11 0.01
N GLU A 28 2.26 -6.65 0.58
CA GLU A 28 3.05 -5.93 1.53
C GLU A 28 4.04 -5.08 0.75
N TYR A 29 3.82 -3.77 0.75
CA TYR A 29 4.66 -2.84 0.01
C TYR A 29 5.83 -2.40 0.90
N TYR A 30 7.01 -2.96 0.66
CA TYR A 30 8.21 -2.65 1.42
C TYR A 30 9.22 -1.85 0.62
N LEU A 31 9.84 -0.88 1.29
CA LEU A 31 10.93 -0.09 0.77
C LEU A 31 12.06 -0.08 1.78
N VAL A 32 13.29 -0.33 1.32
CA VAL A 32 14.48 -0.11 2.15
C VAL A 32 15.15 1.17 1.68
N GLY A 33 15.44 2.07 2.61
CA GLY A 33 16.12 3.32 2.33
C GLY A 33 17.20 3.62 3.36
N GLY A 34 18.28 4.25 2.91
CA GLY A 34 19.35 4.75 3.76
C GLY A 34 19.53 6.27 3.62
N PHE A 35 20.13 6.90 4.63
CA PHE A 35 20.50 8.31 4.57
C PHE A 35 22.02 8.46 4.44
N PHE A 36 22.47 9.26 3.47
CA PHE A 36 23.90 9.55 3.23
C PHE A 36 24.54 10.52 4.23
N THR A 37 23.85 10.83 5.32
CA THR A 37 24.37 11.77 6.30
C THR A 37 25.47 11.14 7.16
N THR A 38 26.54 11.90 7.40
CA THR A 38 27.58 11.55 8.37
C THR A 38 27.07 11.71 9.80
N SER A 39 26.11 12.60 10.02
CA SER A 39 25.48 12.87 11.31
C SER A 39 24.57 11.74 11.79
N VAL A 40 24.27 11.74 13.09
CA VAL A 40 23.30 10.83 13.70
C VAL A 40 21.89 11.21 13.24
N VAL A 41 21.13 10.23 12.73
CA VAL A 41 19.73 10.42 12.36
C VAL A 41 18.86 10.21 13.59
N HIS A 42 18.17 11.26 14.03
CA HIS A 42 17.16 11.13 15.07
C HIS A 42 15.92 10.41 14.52
N PHE A 43 15.76 9.14 14.89
CA PHE A 43 14.73 8.26 14.33
C PHE A 43 13.31 8.83 14.44
N SER A 44 12.94 9.41 15.60
CA SER A 44 11.60 9.98 15.80
C SER A 44 11.34 11.18 14.88
N ALA A 45 12.33 12.08 14.75
CA ALA A 45 12.23 13.24 13.87
C ALA A 45 12.14 12.79 12.40
N MET A 46 13.02 11.88 11.97
CA MET A 46 13.01 11.31 10.62
C MET A 46 11.67 10.67 10.28
N LYS A 47 11.14 9.83 11.19
CA LYS A 47 9.85 9.17 11.02
C LYS A 47 8.72 10.18 10.79
N ASN A 48 8.65 11.22 11.63
CA ASN A 48 7.65 12.27 11.49
C ASN A 48 7.82 13.07 10.19
N THR A 49 9.05 13.42 9.82
CA THR A 49 9.33 14.12 8.56
C THR A 49 8.88 13.30 7.35
N MET A 50 9.20 12.00 7.29
CA MET A 50 8.81 11.14 6.16
C MET A 50 7.30 10.90 6.11
N ALA A 51 6.65 10.69 7.26
CA ALA A 51 5.19 10.56 7.33
C ALA A 51 4.48 11.83 6.85
N ASN A 52 4.98 13.00 7.22
CA ASN A 52 4.44 14.29 6.78
C ASN A 52 4.72 14.56 5.29
N LEU A 53 5.92 14.24 4.81
CA LEU A 53 6.32 14.50 3.42
C LEU A 53 5.55 13.65 2.42
N TRP A 54 5.39 12.36 2.70
CA TRP A 54 4.68 11.45 1.79
C TRP A 54 3.17 11.50 1.96
N HIS A 55 2.70 11.91 3.15
CA HIS A 55 1.29 11.95 3.53
C HIS A 55 0.49 10.73 3.02
N PRO A 56 0.94 9.50 3.34
CA PRO A 56 0.35 8.29 2.80
C PRO A 56 -1.09 8.10 3.27
N LEU A 57 -1.96 7.63 2.39
CA LEU A 57 -3.40 7.50 2.66
C LEU A 57 -3.69 6.57 3.85
N LYS A 58 -2.91 5.50 4.00
CA LYS A 58 -3.06 4.52 5.08
C LYS A 58 -1.92 4.54 6.09
N GLY A 59 -1.13 5.61 6.11
CA GLY A 59 0.05 5.67 6.95
C GLY A 59 1.22 4.87 6.40
N VAL A 60 2.34 4.95 7.12
CA VAL A 60 3.56 4.20 6.84
C VAL A 60 4.12 3.70 8.16
N GLN A 61 4.51 2.42 8.21
CA GLN A 61 5.26 1.88 9.34
C GLN A 61 6.74 1.92 9.02
N ILE A 62 7.52 2.55 9.89
CA ILE A 62 8.96 2.73 9.69
C ILE A 62 9.71 1.98 10.79
N SER A 63 10.65 1.12 10.41
CA SER A 63 11.47 0.31 11.31
C SER A 63 12.96 0.52 11.02
N ASN A 64 13.77 0.57 12.06
CA ASN A 64 15.23 0.64 11.93
C ASN A 64 15.79 -0.78 11.80
N ILE A 65 16.48 -1.05 10.69
CA ILE A 65 17.08 -2.37 10.41
C ILE A 65 18.61 -2.36 10.56
N GLY A 66 19.17 -1.30 11.15
CA GLY A 66 20.60 -1.13 11.42
C GLY A 66 21.38 -0.53 10.25
N ALA A 67 22.66 -0.21 10.50
CA ALA A 67 23.58 0.36 9.50
C ALA A 67 23.02 1.60 8.75
N LYS A 68 22.30 2.48 9.46
CA LYS A 68 21.62 3.66 8.88
C LYS A 68 20.59 3.33 7.78
N ARG A 69 20.09 2.09 7.76
CA ARG A 69 19.00 1.64 6.87
C ARG A 69 17.69 1.54 7.62
N PHE A 70 16.62 1.85 6.92
CA PHE A 70 15.27 1.88 7.44
C PHE A 70 14.36 1.12 6.48
N LEU A 71 13.47 0.32 7.06
CA LEU A 71 12.40 -0.37 6.35
C LEU A 71 11.14 0.47 6.48
N PHE A 72 10.55 0.82 5.34
CA PHE A 72 9.29 1.52 5.23
C PHE A 72 8.27 0.52 4.68
N ARG A 73 7.20 0.30 5.42
CA ARG A 73 6.05 -0.52 5.01
C ARG A 73 4.88 0.39 4.69
N PHE A 74 4.44 0.33 3.45
CA PHE A 74 3.23 0.98 2.97
C PHE A 74 2.08 -0.03 2.96
N PHE A 75 0.88 0.47 3.24
CA PHE A 75 -0.33 -0.35 3.31
C PHE A 75 -1.22 -0.17 2.06
N HIS A 76 -0.71 0.54 1.04
CA HIS A 76 -1.42 0.82 -0.20
C HIS A 76 -0.45 0.98 -1.37
N GLU A 77 -0.79 0.42 -2.53
CA GLU A 77 0.03 0.48 -3.76
C GLU A 77 0.29 1.92 -4.20
N ILE A 78 -0.76 2.73 -4.22
CA ILE A 78 -0.68 4.17 -4.56
C ILE A 78 0.36 4.91 -3.71
N ASP A 79 0.49 4.57 -2.43
CA ASP A 79 1.44 5.25 -1.54
C ASP A 79 2.88 4.93 -1.93
N ILE A 80 3.21 3.65 -2.21
CA ILE A 80 4.57 3.27 -2.66
C ILE A 80 4.85 3.79 -4.07
N ASP A 81 3.88 3.73 -4.97
CA ASP A 81 4.02 4.20 -6.35
C ASP A 81 4.36 5.69 -6.42
N ARG A 82 3.70 6.52 -5.60
CA ARG A 82 3.99 7.95 -5.47
C ARG A 82 5.41 8.23 -4.96
N VAL A 83 5.88 7.41 -4.02
CA VAL A 83 7.23 7.53 -3.45
C VAL A 83 8.28 7.12 -4.48
N VAL A 84 8.07 6.01 -5.19
CA VAL A 84 9.01 5.46 -6.18
C VAL A 84 9.04 6.30 -7.46
N LYS A 85 7.90 6.79 -7.95
CA LYS A 85 7.82 7.64 -9.14
C LYS A 85 8.29 9.08 -8.90
N GLY A 86 8.71 9.43 -7.69
CA GLY A 86 9.43 10.66 -7.39
C GLY A 86 8.59 11.94 -7.44
N THR A 87 7.27 11.87 -7.54
CA THR A 87 6.41 13.07 -7.67
C THR A 87 6.43 13.96 -6.41
N LEU A 88 6.97 13.47 -5.29
CA LEU A 88 7.11 14.21 -4.03
C LEU A 88 8.55 14.56 -3.65
N LEU A 89 9.55 14.19 -4.46
CA LEU A 89 10.95 14.17 -4.03
C LEU A 89 11.86 15.02 -4.94
N GLY A 90 11.65 16.34 -4.92
CA GLY A 90 12.51 17.30 -5.62
C GLY A 90 13.94 17.44 -5.09
N HIS A 91 14.34 16.77 -3.99
CA HIS A 91 15.73 16.85 -3.50
C HIS A 91 16.20 15.76 -2.50
N LEU A 92 15.45 14.67 -2.29
CA LEU A 92 15.90 13.59 -1.40
C LEU A 92 16.20 12.35 -2.23
N THR A 93 17.44 12.19 -2.69
CA THR A 93 17.85 10.98 -3.41
C THR A 93 17.88 9.80 -2.42
N ILE A 94 16.76 9.10 -2.28
CA ILE A 94 16.72 7.79 -1.63
C ILE A 94 17.35 6.82 -2.62
N THR A 95 18.56 6.35 -2.30
CA THR A 95 19.19 5.27 -3.07
C THR A 95 18.57 3.96 -2.62
N PHE A 96 18.03 3.21 -3.58
CA PHE A 96 17.54 1.85 -3.41
C PHE A 96 18.70 0.85 -3.48
#